data_AF-A0A1Y3N2I4-F1
#
_entry.id   AF-A0A1Y3N2I4-F1
#
_cell.length_a   1.000
_cell.length_b   1.000
_cell.length_c   1.000
_cell.angle_alpha   90.00
_cell.angle_beta   90.00
_cell.angle_gamma   90.00
#
_symmetry.space_group_name_H-M   'P 1'
#
loop_
_entity.id
_entity.type
_entity.pdbx_description
1 polymer ?
#
loop_
_entity_poly.entity_id
_entity_poly.type
_entity_poly.pdbx_seq_one_letter_code
_entity_poly.pdbx_strand_id
1 'polypeptide(L)'
;FNGINKCNKLSRTECVELKKKVKQDESAAFIGGNPNFSSGDSIVFNRCYFNEFYGYTKVNIFLQKDSIIEKCYFEKGFYYVNKNNENNFYNNAGIWVSDSIIRDVDSLDHGVIVNLACREKAPMPITFQYSIIENTNTDGYGGVVYLNTIQDILIHFNSCKFNNNKAQLGNISYSLDISHEPSFNNKEELIEKFGKKSFVTNPTHIKLNDTINDININIYSGESFSESKTIS
;
A
#
# COMPACT_ATOMS: atom_id res chain seq x y z
N PHE A 1 -9.89 14.31 14.47
CA PHE A 1 -11.07 13.51 14.84
C PHE A 1 -10.69 12.56 15.98
N ASN A 2 -11.50 12.44 17.04
CA ASN A 2 -11.22 11.58 18.21
C ASN A 2 -12.37 10.60 18.45
N GLY A 3 -12.07 9.33 18.71
CA GLY A 3 -13.05 8.37 19.23
C GLY A 3 -13.81 7.56 18.19
N ILE A 4 -13.55 7.75 16.89
CA ILE A 4 -14.03 6.85 15.86
C ILE A 4 -13.13 5.63 15.93
N ASN A 5 -13.63 4.52 16.48
CA ASN A 5 -13.00 3.22 16.34
C ASN A 5 -11.55 3.19 16.87
N LYS A 6 -11.38 2.96 18.18
CA LYS A 6 -10.13 3.12 18.93
C LYS A 6 -9.56 1.78 19.43
N CYS A 7 -8.22 1.58 19.34
CA CYS A 7 -7.52 0.36 19.80
C CYS A 7 -6.57 0.56 21.00
N ASN A 8 -6.62 1.72 21.64
CA ASN A 8 -5.57 2.34 22.48
C ASN A 8 -5.13 1.56 23.74
N LYS A 9 -5.68 0.37 23.98
CA LYS A 9 -5.36 -0.48 25.13
C LYS A 9 -5.08 -1.93 24.76
N LEU A 10 -5.14 -2.27 23.48
CA LEU A 10 -4.98 -3.62 22.98
C LEU A 10 -3.60 -3.75 22.35
N SER A 11 -2.93 -4.88 22.61
CA SER A 11 -1.78 -5.30 21.81
C SER A 11 -2.18 -5.40 20.34
N ARG A 12 -1.18 -5.39 19.43
CA ARG A 12 -1.41 -5.55 17.99
C ARG A 12 -2.31 -6.76 17.70
N THR A 13 -2.03 -7.90 18.33
CA THR A 13 -2.82 -9.13 18.20
C THR A 13 -4.25 -8.99 18.74
N GLU A 14 -4.45 -8.37 19.89
CA GLU A 14 -5.80 -8.17 20.46
C GLU A 14 -6.64 -7.19 19.63
N CYS A 15 -6.01 -6.13 19.11
CA CYS A 15 -6.64 -5.17 18.21
C CYS A 15 -7.06 -5.85 16.90
N VAL A 16 -6.25 -6.80 16.39
CA VAL A 16 -6.58 -7.62 15.21
C VAL A 16 -7.77 -8.53 15.48
N GLU A 17 -7.80 -9.23 16.61
CA GLU A 17 -8.90 -10.13 16.97
C GLU A 17 -10.21 -9.38 17.22
N LEU A 18 -10.15 -8.18 17.84
CA LEU A 18 -11.31 -7.29 17.93
C LEU A 18 -11.82 -6.91 16.53
N LYS A 19 -10.93 -6.59 15.61
CA LYS A 19 -11.28 -6.15 14.25
C LYS A 19 -11.86 -7.26 13.37
N LYS A 20 -11.38 -8.51 13.49
CA LYS A 20 -12.00 -9.67 12.80
C LYS A 20 -13.49 -9.81 13.14
N LYS A 21 -13.91 -9.43 14.36
CA LYS A 21 -15.31 -9.45 14.79
C LYS A 21 -16.16 -8.32 14.18
N VAL A 22 -15.55 -7.20 13.76
CA VAL A 22 -16.23 -5.98 13.27
C VAL A 22 -16.18 -5.85 11.73
N LYS A 23 -15.39 -6.68 11.04
CA LYS A 23 -15.10 -6.68 9.58
C LYS A 23 -16.28 -6.59 8.61
N GLN A 24 -17.50 -6.89 9.03
CA GLN A 24 -18.68 -6.92 8.16
C GLN A 24 -19.65 -5.76 8.40
N ASP A 25 -19.34 -4.84 9.31
CA ASP A 25 -20.23 -3.73 9.63
C ASP A 25 -19.85 -2.46 8.83
N GLU A 26 -20.71 -2.04 7.90
CA GLU A 26 -20.54 -0.78 7.17
C GLU A 26 -20.51 0.45 8.10
N SER A 27 -21.04 0.33 9.33
CA SER A 27 -20.94 1.35 10.38
C SER A 27 -19.50 1.58 10.85
N ALA A 28 -18.57 0.68 10.52
CA ALA A 28 -17.16 0.79 10.86
C ALA A 28 -16.32 1.55 9.81
N ALA A 29 -16.92 1.98 8.69
CA ALA A 29 -16.24 2.83 7.71
C ALA A 29 -15.80 4.16 8.34
N PHE A 30 -14.60 4.64 7.99
CA PHE A 30 -14.10 5.93 8.47
C PHE A 30 -15.05 7.05 8.04
N ILE A 31 -15.34 7.00 6.74
CA ILE A 31 -16.23 7.87 6.02
C ILE A 31 -16.94 6.97 5.03
N GLY A 32 -18.17 6.60 5.40
CA GLY A 32 -19.11 6.07 4.44
C GLY A 32 -19.65 7.22 3.60
N GLY A 33 -19.47 7.17 2.29
CA GLY A 33 -20.37 7.91 1.41
C GLY A 33 -21.79 7.40 1.65
N ASN A 34 -22.79 8.28 1.60
CA ASN A 34 -24.17 7.82 1.43
C ASN A 34 -24.17 6.86 0.21
N PRO A 35 -24.91 5.74 0.22
CA PRO A 35 -24.96 4.81 -0.93
C PRO A 35 -25.36 5.48 -2.26
N ASN A 36 -25.90 6.70 -2.20
CA ASN A 36 -26.18 7.57 -3.34
C ASN A 36 -25.03 8.52 -3.75
N PHE A 37 -23.85 8.44 -3.11
CA PHE A 37 -22.67 9.19 -3.54
C PHE A 37 -22.29 8.72 -4.93
N SER A 38 -22.42 9.63 -5.89
CA SER A 38 -22.00 9.36 -7.26
C SER A 38 -20.48 9.26 -7.31
N SER A 39 -19.95 8.47 -8.25
CA SER A 39 -18.51 8.45 -8.55
C SER A 39 -18.04 9.88 -8.88
N GLY A 40 -17.45 10.57 -7.91
CA GLY A 40 -17.05 11.98 -8.05
C GLY A 40 -17.07 12.79 -6.76
N ASP A 41 -17.86 12.38 -5.78
CA ASP A 41 -17.92 13.10 -4.49
C ASP A 41 -16.57 13.04 -3.75
N SER A 42 -16.20 14.17 -3.18
CA SER A 42 -14.88 14.36 -2.55
C SER A 42 -14.98 15.05 -1.21
N ILE A 43 -14.05 14.69 -0.32
CA ILE A 43 -13.89 15.35 0.96
C ILE A 43 -12.47 15.88 1.05
N VAL A 44 -12.38 17.16 1.41
CA VAL A 44 -11.11 17.86 1.59
C VAL A 44 -10.85 18.08 3.08
N PHE A 45 -9.77 17.50 3.56
CA PHE A 45 -9.24 17.69 4.89
C PHE A 45 -8.05 18.65 4.84
N ASN A 46 -8.19 19.81 5.48
CA ASN A 46 -7.12 20.79 5.60
C ASN A 46 -6.67 20.89 7.06
N ARG A 47 -5.36 20.79 7.34
CA ARG A 47 -4.80 20.88 8.70
C ARG A 47 -5.47 19.95 9.71
N CYS A 48 -5.77 18.73 9.27
CA CYS A 48 -6.51 17.76 10.08
C CYS A 48 -5.56 16.77 10.76
N TYR A 49 -5.89 16.39 11.99
CA TYR A 49 -5.17 15.35 12.73
C TYR A 49 -6.05 14.12 12.93
N PHE A 50 -5.59 12.99 12.41
CA PHE A 50 -6.17 11.65 12.56
C PHE A 50 -5.22 10.82 13.41
N ASN A 51 -5.69 10.42 14.60
CA ASN A 51 -4.88 9.71 15.57
C ASN A 51 -5.63 8.47 16.09
N GLU A 52 -4.92 7.36 16.22
CA GLU A 52 -5.46 6.07 16.70
C GLU A 52 -6.66 5.59 15.88
N PHE A 53 -6.61 5.85 14.57
CA PHE A 53 -7.74 5.65 13.67
C PHE A 53 -7.68 4.27 12.97
N TYR A 54 -8.85 3.62 12.79
CA TYR A 54 -8.99 2.46 11.90
C TYR A 54 -10.28 2.49 11.06
N GLY A 55 -10.18 2.03 9.82
CA GLY A 55 -11.31 1.95 8.88
C GLY A 55 -10.86 2.15 7.43
N TYR A 56 -11.82 2.36 6.55
CA TYR A 56 -11.63 2.58 5.10
C TYR A 56 -12.57 3.69 4.60
N THR A 57 -12.36 4.17 3.37
CA THR A 57 -13.10 5.29 2.78
C THR A 57 -13.81 4.92 1.47
N LYS A 58 -15.10 5.24 1.36
CA LYS A 58 -15.85 5.06 0.09
C LYS A 58 -15.86 6.31 -0.80
N VAL A 59 -15.21 7.40 -0.39
CA VAL A 59 -15.23 8.71 -1.08
C VAL A 59 -13.83 9.19 -1.42
N ASN A 60 -13.69 10.08 -2.42
CA ASN A 60 -12.41 10.68 -2.76
C ASN A 60 -11.87 11.48 -1.57
N ILE A 61 -10.62 11.22 -1.16
CA ILE A 61 -9.97 11.91 -0.05
C ILE A 61 -8.90 12.86 -0.57
N PHE A 62 -9.02 14.12 -0.20
CA PHE A 62 -7.99 15.14 -0.38
C PHE A 62 -7.46 15.54 0.99
N LEU A 63 -6.27 15.08 1.34
CA LEU A 63 -5.58 15.42 2.58
C LEU A 63 -4.51 16.48 2.29
N GLN A 64 -4.67 17.68 2.82
CA GLN A 64 -3.85 18.83 2.42
C GLN A 64 -3.43 19.67 3.63
N LYS A 65 -2.43 20.54 3.41
CA LYS A 65 -2.01 21.62 4.32
C LYS A 65 -1.70 21.11 5.72
N ASP A 66 -0.55 20.47 5.91
CA ASP A 66 -0.04 20.04 7.22
C ASP A 66 -0.97 19.08 7.96
N SER A 67 -1.70 18.24 7.22
CA SER A 67 -2.52 17.22 7.85
C SER A 67 -1.66 16.02 8.30
N ILE A 68 -2.09 15.34 9.36
CA ILE A 68 -1.32 14.29 10.01
C ILE A 68 -2.21 13.06 10.22
N ILE A 69 -1.73 11.90 9.75
CA ILE A 69 -2.26 10.57 10.08
C ILE A 69 -1.20 9.88 10.96
N GLU A 70 -1.56 9.52 12.19
CA GLU A 70 -0.62 9.00 13.17
C GLU A 70 -1.20 7.86 14.01
N LYS A 71 -0.38 6.83 14.32
CA LYS A 71 -0.76 5.71 15.20
C LYS A 71 -2.01 4.99 14.70
N CYS A 72 -2.19 4.96 13.40
CA CYS A 72 -3.38 4.39 12.75
C CYS A 72 -3.13 2.93 12.39
N TYR A 73 -4.22 2.20 12.15
CA TYR A 73 -4.14 0.85 11.65
C TYR A 73 -5.13 0.65 10.51
N PHE A 74 -4.62 0.16 9.38
CA PHE A 74 -5.43 -0.16 8.21
C PHE A 74 -5.14 -1.59 7.80
N GLU A 75 -6.06 -2.51 8.12
CA GLU A 75 -5.81 -3.94 7.96
C GLU A 75 -5.33 -4.33 6.56
N LYS A 76 -5.92 -3.70 5.55
CA LYS A 76 -5.62 -3.92 4.14
C LYS A 76 -5.02 -2.70 3.47
N GLY A 77 -4.47 -1.77 4.25
CA GLY A 77 -4.02 -0.47 3.77
C GLY A 77 -5.07 0.63 3.85
N PHE A 78 -4.61 1.87 3.96
CA PHE A 78 -5.47 3.07 3.99
C PHE A 78 -6.38 3.14 2.75
N TYR A 79 -5.82 2.72 1.63
CA TYR A 79 -6.49 2.54 0.37
C TYR A 79 -6.35 1.09 -0.09
N TYR A 80 -7.46 0.37 -0.04
CA TYR A 80 -7.53 -1.01 -0.47
C TYR A 80 -8.46 -1.16 -1.65
N VAL A 81 -7.97 -1.70 -2.77
CA VAL A 81 -8.81 -2.09 -3.91
C VAL A 81 -8.74 -3.59 -4.08
N ASN A 82 -9.92 -4.20 -4.06
CA ASN A 82 -10.09 -5.59 -4.43
C ASN A 82 -11.41 -5.73 -5.19
N LYS A 83 -11.39 -6.59 -6.20
CA LYS A 83 -12.58 -6.98 -6.93
C LYS A 83 -13.10 -8.28 -6.33
N ASN A 84 -14.21 -8.18 -5.62
CA ASN A 84 -15.01 -9.36 -5.34
C ASN A 84 -15.88 -9.70 -6.55
N ASN A 85 -16.37 -10.94 -6.63
CA ASN A 85 -17.13 -11.52 -7.76
C ASN A 85 -18.39 -10.73 -8.22
N GLU A 86 -18.74 -9.62 -7.57
CA GLU A 86 -19.98 -8.85 -7.77
C GLU A 86 -19.73 -7.38 -8.19
N ASN A 87 -18.64 -7.07 -8.90
CA ASN A 87 -18.33 -5.71 -9.42
C ASN A 87 -18.18 -4.58 -8.38
N ASN A 88 -18.25 -4.87 -7.09
CA ASN A 88 -18.05 -3.89 -6.05
C ASN A 88 -16.57 -3.77 -5.71
N PHE A 89 -15.93 -2.73 -6.23
CA PHE A 89 -14.62 -2.30 -5.78
C PHE A 89 -14.75 -1.70 -4.37
N TYR A 90 -14.10 -2.34 -3.41
CA TYR A 90 -13.85 -1.69 -2.13
C TYR A 90 -12.93 -0.48 -2.38
N ASN A 91 -13.27 0.69 -1.82
CA ASN A 91 -12.59 1.98 -2.04
C ASN A 91 -12.38 2.37 -3.53
N ASN A 92 -13.46 2.57 -4.28
CA ASN A 92 -13.43 3.13 -5.63
C ASN A 92 -13.19 4.66 -5.64
N ALA A 93 -12.21 5.14 -4.88
CA ALA A 93 -11.97 6.55 -4.65
C ALA A 93 -10.57 6.96 -5.08
N GLY A 94 -10.36 8.19 -5.49
CA GLY A 94 -9.05 8.80 -5.63
C GLY A 94 -8.53 9.26 -4.27
N ILE A 95 -7.20 9.29 -4.15
CA ILE A 95 -6.53 9.88 -3.00
C ILE A 95 -5.56 10.93 -3.49
N TRP A 96 -5.63 12.10 -2.87
CA TRP A 96 -4.63 13.15 -3.02
C TRP A 96 -4.13 13.56 -1.66
N VAL A 97 -2.83 13.39 -1.41
CA VAL A 97 -2.19 13.85 -0.18
C VAL A 97 -1.12 14.86 -0.53
N SER A 98 -1.18 16.06 0.05
CA SER A 98 -0.13 17.07 -0.12
C SER A 98 0.29 17.70 1.21
N ASP A 99 1.58 18.01 1.31
CA ASP A 99 2.16 18.75 2.44
C ASP A 99 1.76 18.15 3.79
N SER A 100 1.78 16.82 3.91
CA SER A 100 1.18 16.09 5.04
C SER A 100 2.13 15.02 5.58
N ILE A 101 1.83 14.53 6.78
CA ILE A 101 2.62 13.50 7.46
C ILE A 101 1.76 12.27 7.70
N ILE A 102 2.27 11.11 7.32
CA ILE A 102 1.69 9.81 7.67
C ILE A 102 2.76 9.04 8.44
N ARG A 103 2.49 8.69 9.70
CA ARG A 103 3.47 8.00 10.53
C ARG A 103 2.89 7.00 11.51
N ASP A 104 3.72 6.04 11.90
CA ASP A 104 3.38 5.00 12.88
C ASP A 104 2.07 4.28 12.48
N VAL A 105 2.01 3.83 11.22
CA VAL A 105 0.82 3.19 10.66
C VAL A 105 1.08 1.73 10.39
N ASP A 106 0.18 0.87 10.88
CA ASP A 106 0.28 -0.58 10.74
C ASP A 106 -0.75 -1.16 9.75
N SER A 107 -0.35 -2.23 9.06
CA SER A 107 -1.22 -3.14 8.31
C SER A 107 -0.87 -4.60 8.65
N LEU A 108 -1.83 -5.51 8.55
CA LEU A 108 -1.56 -6.96 8.65
C LEU A 108 -1.39 -7.61 7.28
N ASP A 109 -1.84 -6.94 6.24
CA ASP A 109 -1.82 -7.45 4.88
C ASP A 109 -0.57 -6.90 4.17
N HIS A 110 -0.71 -6.57 2.91
CA HIS A 110 0.23 -5.79 2.12
C HIS A 110 -0.09 -4.28 2.19
N GLY A 111 0.85 -3.43 1.76
CA GLY A 111 0.57 -2.04 1.39
C GLY A 111 -0.10 -1.20 2.47
N VAL A 112 0.65 -0.61 3.41
CA VAL A 112 0.05 0.16 4.52
C VAL A 112 -0.78 1.36 4.04
N ILE A 113 -0.37 2.00 2.96
CA ILE A 113 -1.06 3.18 2.42
C ILE A 113 -1.89 2.79 1.21
N VAL A 114 -1.29 2.05 0.26
CA VAL A 114 -1.98 1.61 -0.95
C VAL A 114 -1.79 0.11 -1.11
N ASN A 115 -2.89 -0.61 -1.25
CA ASN A 115 -2.93 -2.04 -1.51
C ASN A 115 -3.91 -2.32 -2.65
N LEU A 116 -3.37 -2.54 -3.84
CA LEU A 116 -4.12 -3.01 -4.99
C LEU A 116 -3.95 -4.52 -5.09
N ALA A 117 -4.87 -5.27 -4.47
CA ALA A 117 -4.80 -6.73 -4.45
C ALA A 117 -5.40 -7.39 -5.71
N CYS A 118 -6.01 -6.62 -6.61
CA CYS A 118 -6.60 -7.10 -7.85
C CYS A 118 -5.74 -6.81 -9.09
N ARG A 119 -5.88 -7.65 -10.12
CA ARG A 119 -5.20 -7.51 -11.42
C ARG A 119 -5.78 -6.44 -12.35
N GLU A 120 -6.80 -5.73 -11.89
CA GLU A 120 -7.49 -4.73 -12.66
C GLU A 120 -6.88 -3.34 -12.44
N LYS A 121 -7.26 -2.40 -13.30
CA LYS A 121 -6.82 -1.02 -13.23
C LYS A 121 -7.40 -0.35 -11.98
N ALA A 122 -6.57 0.41 -11.27
CA ALA A 122 -7.06 1.31 -10.23
C ALA A 122 -8.03 2.31 -10.88
N PRO A 123 -9.26 2.43 -10.37
CA PRO A 123 -10.28 3.20 -11.06
C PRO A 123 -10.02 4.71 -11.02
N MET A 124 -9.26 5.18 -10.03
CA MET A 124 -8.98 6.60 -9.80
C MET A 124 -7.48 6.85 -9.50
N PRO A 125 -6.96 8.05 -9.82
CA PRO A 125 -5.58 8.42 -9.49
C PRO A 125 -5.31 8.47 -7.98
N ILE A 126 -4.08 8.10 -7.61
CA ILE A 126 -3.56 8.20 -6.25
C ILE A 126 -2.27 9.02 -6.29
N THR A 127 -2.25 10.16 -5.60
CA THR A 127 -1.14 11.09 -5.66
C THR A 127 -0.72 11.52 -4.27
N PHE A 128 0.58 11.44 -3.99
CA PHE A 128 1.23 11.97 -2.79
C PHE A 128 2.25 13.02 -3.21
N GLN A 129 2.20 14.21 -2.61
CA GLN A 129 3.10 15.32 -2.92
C GLN A 129 3.68 15.94 -1.65
N TYR A 130 4.99 16.21 -1.65
CA TYR A 130 5.66 16.95 -0.57
C TYR A 130 5.36 16.41 0.83
N SER A 131 5.13 15.10 0.93
CA SER A 131 4.63 14.47 2.16
C SER A 131 5.69 13.56 2.78
N ILE A 132 5.57 13.33 4.09
CA ILE A 132 6.45 12.44 4.84
C ILE A 132 5.69 11.17 5.18
N ILE A 133 6.24 10.02 4.83
CA ILE A 133 5.69 8.70 5.14
C ILE A 133 6.74 7.91 5.91
N GLU A 134 6.51 7.69 7.20
CA GLU A 134 7.51 7.08 8.07
C GLU A 134 6.97 6.09 9.09
N ASN A 135 7.83 5.17 9.53
CA ASN A 135 7.49 4.14 10.52
C ASN A 135 6.23 3.35 10.14
N THR A 136 6.01 3.08 8.85
CA THR A 136 4.95 2.16 8.44
C THR A 136 5.42 0.72 8.63
N ASN A 137 4.50 -0.17 8.97
CA ASN A 137 4.82 -1.56 9.21
C ASN A 137 3.70 -2.49 8.73
N THR A 138 4.07 -3.47 7.92
CA THR A 138 3.14 -4.45 7.34
C THR A 138 3.70 -5.86 7.48
N ASP A 139 2.82 -6.83 7.73
CA ASP A 139 3.25 -8.24 7.81
C ASP A 139 3.42 -8.88 6.43
N GLY A 140 2.90 -8.27 5.36
CA GLY A 140 3.07 -8.70 3.97
C GLY A 140 4.17 -7.94 3.21
N TYR A 141 3.84 -7.51 1.99
CA TYR A 141 4.75 -6.88 1.04
C TYR A 141 4.38 -5.42 0.81
N GLY A 142 5.32 -4.60 0.37
CA GLY A 142 5.06 -3.19 0.06
C GLY A 142 4.79 -2.38 1.32
N GLY A 143 5.84 -1.94 2.02
CA GLY A 143 5.71 -1.25 3.31
C GLY A 143 4.89 0.04 3.24
N VAL A 144 4.78 0.64 2.06
CA VAL A 144 3.88 1.76 1.77
C VAL A 144 2.86 1.36 0.71
N VAL A 145 3.34 0.81 -0.41
CA VAL A 145 2.52 0.46 -1.57
C VAL A 145 2.73 -0.98 -1.99
N TYR A 146 1.63 -1.69 -2.18
CA TYR A 146 1.58 -3.01 -2.77
C TYR A 146 0.69 -3.02 -4.01
N LEU A 147 1.21 -3.55 -5.12
CA LEU A 147 0.49 -3.71 -6.37
C LEU A 147 0.54 -5.14 -6.88
N ASN A 148 -0.63 -5.73 -7.08
CA ASN A 148 -0.83 -7.02 -7.72
C ASN A 148 -1.55 -6.86 -9.08
N THR A 149 -1.06 -5.94 -9.91
CA THR A 149 -1.68 -5.59 -11.20
C THR A 149 -0.66 -5.56 -12.34
N ILE A 150 -1.17 -5.80 -13.55
CA ILE A 150 -0.45 -5.75 -14.83
C ILE A 150 -1.06 -4.69 -15.76
N GLN A 151 -1.79 -3.74 -15.20
CA GLN A 151 -2.49 -2.69 -15.92
C GLN A 151 -1.84 -1.35 -15.59
N ASP A 152 -1.95 -0.39 -16.51
CA ASP A 152 -1.48 0.96 -16.28
C ASP A 152 -2.14 1.56 -15.03
N ILE A 153 -1.30 2.00 -14.09
CA ILE A 153 -1.73 2.61 -12.83
C ILE A 153 -1.30 4.07 -12.77
N LEU A 154 -2.18 4.90 -12.20
CA LEU A 154 -1.91 6.32 -11.95
C LEU A 154 -1.63 6.52 -10.46
N ILE A 155 -0.46 6.02 -10.02
CA ILE A 155 0.02 6.21 -8.65
C ILE A 155 1.33 6.99 -8.68
N HIS A 156 1.34 8.15 -8.04
CA HIS A 156 2.46 9.08 -8.07
C HIS A 156 2.89 9.50 -6.66
N PHE A 157 4.19 9.43 -6.39
CA PHE A 157 4.84 9.98 -5.21
C PHE A 157 5.85 11.05 -5.65
N ASN A 158 5.47 12.31 -5.48
CA ASN A 158 6.25 13.45 -5.91
C ASN A 158 6.87 14.15 -4.70
N SER A 159 8.20 14.17 -4.65
CA SER A 159 8.98 14.87 -3.62
C SER A 159 8.60 14.43 -2.20
N CYS A 160 8.31 13.14 -2.05
CA CYS A 160 7.95 12.54 -0.77
C CYS A 160 9.20 12.01 -0.05
N LYS A 161 9.17 12.05 1.28
CA LYS A 161 10.22 11.47 2.14
C LYS A 161 9.72 10.18 2.75
N PHE A 162 10.55 9.15 2.70
CA PHE A 162 10.26 7.84 3.28
C PHE A 162 11.29 7.52 4.35
N ASN A 163 10.88 7.12 5.55
CA ASN A 163 11.82 6.74 6.62
C ASN A 163 11.32 5.51 7.40
N ASN A 164 12.19 4.53 7.61
CA ASN A 164 11.93 3.39 8.51
C ASN A 164 10.61 2.63 8.23
N ASN A 165 10.24 2.51 6.95
CA ASN A 165 9.10 1.71 6.51
C ASN A 165 9.52 0.24 6.40
N LYS A 166 8.64 -0.69 6.82
CA LYS A 166 8.95 -2.12 6.96
C LYS A 166 7.92 -3.00 6.27
N ALA A 167 8.41 -4.00 5.54
CA ALA A 167 7.66 -5.09 4.95
C ALA A 167 8.56 -6.34 4.85
N GLN A 168 7.98 -7.50 4.56
CA GLN A 168 8.78 -8.69 4.22
C GLN A 168 9.58 -8.48 2.93
N LEU A 169 8.97 -7.84 1.93
CA LEU A 169 9.60 -7.45 0.66
C LEU A 169 9.11 -6.07 0.24
N GLY A 170 10.02 -5.25 -0.30
CA GLY A 170 9.67 -3.92 -0.78
C GLY A 170 9.31 -2.97 0.36
N ASN A 171 10.30 -2.53 1.14
CA ASN A 171 10.05 -1.67 2.30
C ASN A 171 9.29 -0.37 1.96
N ILE A 172 9.36 0.10 0.72
CA ILE A 172 8.55 1.20 0.20
C ILE A 172 7.50 0.65 -0.76
N SER A 173 7.93 0.01 -1.84
CA SER A 173 7.04 -0.47 -2.89
C SER A 173 7.29 -1.93 -3.22
N TYR A 174 6.21 -2.68 -3.36
CA TYR A 174 6.18 -3.96 -4.05
C TYR A 174 5.26 -3.85 -5.26
N SER A 175 5.74 -4.25 -6.43
CA SER A 175 4.93 -4.31 -7.66
C SER A 175 5.02 -5.67 -8.33
N LEU A 176 3.92 -6.19 -8.85
CA LEU A 176 3.93 -7.45 -9.58
C LEU A 176 4.84 -7.40 -10.82
N ASP A 177 4.89 -6.25 -11.49
CA ASP A 177 5.70 -6.01 -12.68
C ASP A 177 6.40 -4.65 -12.58
N ILE A 178 7.62 -4.55 -13.12
CA ILE A 178 8.39 -3.31 -13.16
C ILE A 178 7.78 -2.27 -14.11
N SER A 179 7.08 -2.70 -15.17
CA SER A 179 6.42 -1.81 -16.13
C SER A 179 5.18 -1.13 -15.57
N HIS A 180 4.63 -1.65 -14.47
CA HIS A 180 3.42 -1.17 -13.82
C HIS A 180 3.67 -0.73 -12.37
N GLU A 181 4.89 -0.33 -12.04
CA GLU A 181 5.22 0.20 -10.71
C GLU A 181 4.67 1.63 -10.51
N PRO A 182 4.45 2.09 -9.26
CA PRO A 182 4.13 3.48 -9.03
C PRO A 182 5.28 4.38 -9.47
N SER A 183 4.95 5.59 -9.91
CA SER A 183 5.95 6.58 -10.24
C SER A 183 6.45 7.28 -8.97
N PHE A 184 7.77 7.22 -8.73
CA PHE A 184 8.44 7.97 -7.67
C PHE A 184 9.46 8.90 -8.32
N ASN A 185 9.29 10.22 -8.17
CA ASN A 185 10.18 11.17 -8.83
C ASN A 185 11.61 11.17 -8.24
N ASN A 186 11.80 10.61 -7.05
CA ASN A 186 13.08 10.45 -6.36
C ASN A 186 13.45 8.97 -6.15
N LYS A 187 12.98 8.06 -7.02
CA LYS A 187 13.19 6.62 -6.86
C LYS A 187 14.67 6.24 -6.70
N GLU A 188 15.55 6.82 -7.52
CA GLU A 188 16.99 6.51 -7.53
C GLU A 188 17.66 6.90 -6.20
N GLU A 189 17.36 8.10 -5.68
CA GLU A 189 17.82 8.57 -4.38
C GLU A 189 17.34 7.63 -3.25
N LEU A 190 16.08 7.17 -3.32
CA LEU A 190 15.53 6.26 -2.33
C LEU A 190 16.20 4.88 -2.37
N ILE A 191 16.52 4.37 -3.57
CA ILE A 191 17.27 3.12 -3.74
C ILE A 191 18.70 3.26 -3.22
N GLU A 192 19.37 4.38 -3.48
CA GLU A 192 20.71 4.65 -2.96
C GLU A 192 20.70 4.70 -1.42
N LYS A 193 19.72 5.39 -0.83
CA LYS A 193 19.59 5.56 0.61
C LYS A 193 19.18 4.29 1.36
N PHE A 194 18.26 3.50 0.81
CA PHE A 194 17.63 2.37 1.52
C PHE A 194 17.99 0.99 0.96
N GLY A 195 18.72 0.96 -0.16
CA GLY A 195 19.06 -0.25 -0.89
C GLY A 195 17.92 -0.76 -1.78
N LYS A 196 18.26 -1.70 -2.67
CA LYS A 196 17.32 -2.28 -3.65
C LYS A 196 16.12 -2.98 -3.01
N LYS A 197 16.23 -3.45 -1.75
CA LYS A 197 15.11 -4.06 -1.01
C LYS A 197 13.94 -3.11 -0.74
N SER A 198 14.13 -1.79 -0.92
CA SER A 198 13.07 -0.81 -0.75
C SER A 198 12.04 -0.83 -1.88
N PHE A 199 12.45 -1.23 -3.09
CA PHE A 199 11.60 -1.40 -4.26
C PHE A 199 11.80 -2.80 -4.82
N VAL A 200 10.81 -3.66 -4.62
CA VAL A 200 10.86 -5.05 -5.10
C VAL A 200 9.81 -5.25 -6.16
N THR A 201 10.16 -6.02 -7.19
CA THR A 201 9.19 -6.53 -8.15
C THR A 201 9.16 -8.06 -8.10
N ASN A 202 8.04 -8.66 -8.51
CA ASN A 202 8.04 -10.10 -8.75
C ASN A 202 8.84 -10.37 -10.04
N PRO A 203 9.94 -11.14 -10.00
CA PRO A 203 10.61 -11.53 -11.24
C PRO A 203 9.68 -12.43 -12.06
N THR A 204 9.13 -11.92 -13.16
CA THR A 204 8.23 -12.66 -14.06
C THR A 204 8.99 -13.51 -15.08
N HIS A 205 10.29 -13.26 -15.25
CA HIS A 205 11.15 -13.96 -16.20
C HIS A 205 12.50 -14.32 -15.59
N ILE A 206 12.94 -15.54 -15.85
CA ILE A 206 14.32 -15.98 -15.62
C ILE A 206 14.99 -15.96 -16.99
N LYS A 207 15.92 -15.03 -17.21
CA LYS A 207 16.71 -14.97 -18.44
C LYS A 207 17.98 -15.79 -18.23
N LEU A 208 18.15 -16.83 -19.04
CA LEU A 208 19.38 -17.62 -19.09
C LEU A 208 20.35 -16.95 -20.05
N ASN A 209 21.63 -16.96 -19.73
CA ASN A 209 22.63 -16.33 -20.57
C ASN A 209 22.95 -17.26 -21.75
N ASP A 210 22.63 -16.81 -22.98
CA ASP A 210 22.74 -17.59 -24.22
C ASP A 210 24.20 -17.96 -24.60
N THR A 211 25.20 -17.49 -23.85
CA THR A 211 26.61 -17.81 -24.10
C THR A 211 27.06 -19.17 -23.56
N ILE A 212 26.22 -19.88 -22.79
CA ILE A 212 26.55 -21.21 -22.26
C ILE A 212 25.60 -22.21 -22.91
N ASN A 213 26.10 -22.92 -23.93
CA ASN A 213 25.33 -23.90 -24.73
C ASN A 213 24.79 -25.10 -23.92
N ASP A 214 25.11 -25.21 -22.63
CA ASP A 214 24.78 -26.36 -21.77
C ASP A 214 24.20 -25.96 -20.39
N ILE A 215 23.37 -24.91 -20.30
CA ILE A 215 22.63 -24.63 -19.04
C ILE A 215 21.41 -25.58 -18.94
N ASN A 216 21.59 -26.71 -18.26
CA ASN A 216 20.48 -27.54 -17.78
C ASN A 216 20.05 -27.06 -16.38
N ILE A 217 18.93 -26.37 -16.29
CA ILE A 217 18.28 -26.05 -15.01
C ILE A 217 17.21 -27.09 -14.73
N ASN A 218 17.49 -27.94 -13.75
CA ASN A 218 16.50 -28.83 -13.18
C ASN A 218 15.90 -28.15 -11.95
N ILE A 219 14.59 -27.90 -11.99
CA ILE A 219 13.82 -27.41 -10.83
C ILE A 219 12.84 -28.52 -10.49
N TYR A 220 12.99 -29.10 -9.30
CA TYR A 220 12.03 -30.10 -8.84
C TYR A 220 10.85 -29.40 -8.15
N SER A 221 9.66 -30.00 -8.28
CA SER A 221 8.46 -29.47 -7.63
C SER A 221 8.65 -29.41 -6.12
N GLY A 222 8.50 -28.22 -5.53
CA GLY A 222 8.71 -27.96 -4.10
C GLY A 222 10.06 -27.34 -3.75
N GLU A 223 10.99 -27.18 -4.71
CA GLU A 223 12.24 -26.47 -4.46
C GLU A 223 12.05 -24.95 -4.49
N SER A 224 12.72 -24.25 -3.57
CA SER A 224 12.78 -22.79 -3.50
C SER A 224 14.18 -22.33 -3.90
N PHE A 225 14.31 -21.20 -4.59
CA PHE A 225 15.62 -20.57 -4.80
C PHE A 225 16.08 -19.95 -3.47
N SER A 226 17.11 -20.51 -2.84
CA SER A 226 17.78 -19.85 -1.70
C SER A 226 18.76 -18.80 -2.21
N GLU A 227 18.88 -17.66 -1.51
CA GLU A 227 19.83 -16.60 -1.85
C GLU A 227 21.26 -17.17 -1.97
N SER A 228 21.95 -16.76 -3.04
CA SER A 228 23.31 -17.14 -3.47
C SER A 228 23.46 -18.43 -4.28
N LYS A 229 23.07 -18.37 -5.56
CA LYS A 229 23.92 -18.93 -6.62
C LYS A 229 24.13 -17.88 -7.69
N THR A 230 25.32 -17.28 -7.70
CA THR A 230 25.85 -16.64 -8.89
C THR A 230 26.00 -17.75 -9.93
N ILE A 231 25.18 -17.73 -10.96
CA ILE A 231 25.40 -18.58 -12.13
C ILE A 231 26.47 -17.86 -12.95
N SER A 232 27.73 -18.20 -12.67
CA SER A 232 28.88 -17.82 -13.48
C SER A 232 28.96 -18.67 -14.74
#